data_AF-A0A9J7BW80-F1
#
_entry.id   AF-A0A9J7BW80-F1
#
_cell.length_a   1.000
_cell.length_b   1.000
_cell.length_c   1.000
_cell.angle_alpha   90.00
_cell.angle_beta   90.00
_cell.angle_gamma   90.00
#
_symmetry.space_group_name_H-M   'P 1'
#
loop_
_entity.id
_entity.type
_entity.pdbx_description
1 polymer ?
#
loop_
_entity_poly.entity_id
_entity_poly.type
_entity_poly.pdbx_seq_one_letter_code
_entity_poly.pdbx_strand_id
1 'polypeptide(L)' 'MDEIHDSLSEEIDRLHNEHRRYAQRLDELIQKPYLSDDEQLEEVRLKKLKLHAKDLIYALERRHAVVA' A
#
# COMPACT_ATOMS: atom_id res chain seq x y z
N MET A 1 -25.40 -9.50 5.58
CA MET A 1 -24.57 -9.17 4.40
C MET A 1 -23.76 -7.91 4.69
N ASP A 2 -24.33 -6.94 5.42
CA ASP A 2 -23.68 -5.65 5.72
C ASP A 2 -22.37 -5.75 6.53
N GLU A 3 -22.25 -6.67 7.50
CA GLU A 3 -21.01 -6.81 8.31
C GLU A 3 -19.76 -7.17 7.49
N ILE A 4 -19.92 -7.92 6.39
CA ILE A 4 -18.79 -8.30 5.53
C ILE A 4 -18.35 -7.09 4.69
N HIS A 5 -19.30 -6.26 4.28
CA HIS A 5 -19.05 -5.09 3.45
C HIS A 5 -18.32 -4.00 4.24
N ASP A 6 -18.74 -3.75 5.48
CA ASP A 6 -18.08 -2.81 6.39
C ASP A 6 -16.66 -3.26 6.74
N SER A 7 -16.47 -4.55 7.05
CA SER A 7 -15.13 -5.09 7.32
C SER A 7 -14.18 -5.01 6.12
N LEU A 8 -14.67 -5.22 4.90
CA LEU A 8 -13.88 -5.05 3.68
C LEU A 8 -13.50 -3.59 3.43
N SER A 9 -14.43 -2.66 3.67
CA SER A 9 -14.16 -1.22 3.54
C SER A 9 -13.10 -0.75 4.53
N GLU A 10 -13.18 -1.19 5.79
CA GLU A 10 -12.17 -0.89 6.80
C GLU A 10 -10.78 -1.43 6.43
N GLU A 11 -10.72 -2.63 5.86
CA GLU A 11 -9.45 -3.24 5.44
C GLU A 11 -8.82 -2.50 4.25
N ILE A 12 -9.64 -2.06 3.29
CA ILE A 12 -9.19 -1.21 2.17
C ILE A 12 -8.63 0.11 2.70
N ASP A 13 -9.31 0.74 3.66
CA ASP A 13 -8.83 1.99 4.28
C ASP A 13 -7.51 1.80 5.04
N ARG A 14 -7.33 0.67 5.72
CA ARG A 14 -6.04 0.31 6.35
C ARG A 14 -4.93 0.16 5.32
N LEU A 15 -5.17 -0.59 4.24
CA LEU A 15 -4.18 -0.75 3.17
C LEU A 15 -3.86 0.57 2.47
N HIS A 16 -4.84 1.47 2.30
CA HIS A 16 -4.59 2.83 1.80
C HIS A 16 -3.69 3.63 2.73
N ASN A 17 -3.88 3.53 4.06
CA ASN A 17 -3.01 4.16 5.03
C ASN A 17 -1.58 3.61 4.96
N GLU A 18 -1.42 2.29 4.85
CA GLU A 18 -0.09 1.67 4.68
C GLU A 18 0.57 2.09 3.37
N HIS A 19 -0.16 2.06 2.26
CA HIS A 19 0.32 2.52 0.95
C HIS A 19 0.78 3.99 1.01
N ARG A 20 0.03 4.87 1.69
CA ARG A 20 0.42 6.27 1.90
C ARG A 20 1.71 6.38 2.73
N ARG A 21 1.83 5.60 3.81
CA ARG A 21 3.05 5.59 4.65
C ARG A 21 4.27 5.12 3.86
N TYR A 22 4.15 4.05 3.08
CA TYR A 22 5.23 3.58 2.20
C TYR A 22 5.58 4.62 1.14
N ALA A 23 4.59 5.30 0.56
CA ALA A 23 4.82 6.37 -0.40
C ALA A 23 5.58 7.54 0.23
N GLN A 24 5.23 7.96 1.44
CA GLN A 24 5.93 9.04 2.15
C GLN A 24 7.38 8.67 2.47
N ARG A 25 7.61 7.46 2.99
CA ARG A 25 8.95 6.94 3.29
C ARG A 25 9.82 6.83 2.03
N LEU A 26 9.20 6.41 0.93
CA LEU A 26 9.86 6.31 -0.37
C LEU A 26 10.21 7.70 -0.93
N ASP A 27 9.32 8.68 -0.75
CA ASP A 27 9.57 10.07 -1.19
C ASP A 27 10.73 10.69 -0.40
N GLU A 28 10.78 10.48 0.92
CA GLU A 28 11.91 10.89 1.77
C GLU A 28 13.26 10.32 1.29
N LEU A 29 13.28 9.09 0.78
CA LEU A 29 14.48 8.47 0.22
C LEU A 29 14.80 9.04 -1.17
N ILE A 30 13.81 9.16 -2.07
CA ILE A 30 14.03 9.67 -3.44
C ILE A 30 14.48 11.14 -3.43
N GLN A 31 14.09 11.93 -2.43
CA GLN A 31 14.55 13.31 -2.27
C GLN A 31 16.04 13.40 -1.90
N LYS A 32 16.66 12.31 -1.42
CA LYS A 32 18.10 12.31 -1.11
C LYS A 32 18.90 12.16 -2.42
N PRO A 33 19.86 13.06 -2.71
CA PRO A 33 20.63 13.00 -3.96
C PRO A 33 21.53 11.76 -4.07
N TYR A 34 21.95 11.21 -2.92
CA TYR A 34 22.80 10.03 -2.84
C TYR A 34 22.28 9.12 -1.73
N LEU A 35 21.84 7.92 -2.11
CA LEU A 35 21.39 6.88 -1.20
C LEU A 35 22.54 5.91 -0.92
N SER A 36 22.71 5.54 0.34
CA SER A 36 23.59 4.42 0.71
C SER A 36 23.03 3.09 0.18
N ASP A 37 23.85 2.04 0.14
CA ASP A 37 23.42 0.71 -0.31
C ASP A 37 22.21 0.20 0.50
N ASP A 38 22.19 0.44 1.81
CA ASP A 38 21.06 0.11 2.68
C ASP A 38 19.79 0.89 2.31
N GLU A 39 19.94 2.19 1.98
CA GLU A 39 18.83 3.05 1.60
C GLU A 39 18.28 2.70 0.21
N GLN A 40 19.13 2.29 -0.74
CA GLN A 40 18.70 1.77 -2.03
C GLN A 40 17.94 0.46 -1.89
N LEU A 41 18.40 -0.42 -1.00
CA LEU A 41 17.72 -1.68 -0.72
C LEU A 41 16.35 -1.42 -0.08
N GLU A 42 16.27 -0.47 0.84
CA GLU A 42 15.02 -0.02 1.46
C GLU A 42 14.09 0.64 0.44
N GLU A 43 14.60 1.43 -0.51
CA GLU A 43 13.82 2.00 -1.62
C GLU A 43 13.15 0.89 -2.45
N VAL A 44 13.92 -0.12 -2.86
CA VAL A 44 13.39 -1.26 -3.62
C VAL A 44 12.38 -2.04 -2.79
N ARG A 45 12.64 -2.22 -1.49
CA ARG A 45 11.71 -2.89 -0.57
C ARG A 45 10.40 -2.12 -0.43
N LEU A 46 10.45 -0.81 -0.24
CA LEU A 46 9.29 0.07 -0.14
C LEU A 46 8.48 0.09 -1.44
N LYS A 47 9.15 0.10 -2.61
CA LYS A 47 8.47 -0.04 -3.91
C LYS A 47 7.70 -1.36 -4.02
N LYS A 48 8.29 -2.48 -3.58
CA LYS A 48 7.62 -3.78 -3.55
C LYS A 48 6.43 -3.80 -2.58
N LEU A 49 6.60 -3.27 -1.37
CA LEU A 49 5.52 -3.18 -0.38
C LEU A 49 4.37 -2.30 -0.89
N LYS A 50 4.69 -1.17 -1.51
CA LYS A 50 3.71 -0.28 -2.13
C LYS A 50 2.94 -0.97 -3.25
N LEU A 51 3.64 -1.72 -4.13
CA LEU A 51 3.00 -2.51 -5.18
C LEU A 51 2.08 -3.58 -4.58
N HIS A 52 2.56 -4.31 -3.57
CA HIS A 52 1.78 -5.34 -2.90
C HIS A 52 0.51 -4.78 -2.24
N ALA A 53 0.62 -3.66 -1.52
CA ALA A 53 -0.54 -2.99 -0.93
C ALA A 53 -1.55 -2.58 -2.01
N LYS A 54 -1.08 -2.05 -3.15
CA LYS A 54 -1.94 -1.71 -4.29
C LYS A 54 -2.66 -2.94 -4.86
N ASP A 55 -1.95 -4.06 -5.00
CA ASP A 55 -2.53 -5.30 -5.52
C ASP A 55 -3.57 -5.88 -4.55
N LEU A 56 -3.34 -5.78 -3.24
CA LEU A 56 -4.30 -6.17 -2.20
C LEU A 56 -5.55 -5.29 -2.23
N ILE A 57 -5.38 -3.96 -2.32
CA ILE A 57 -6.50 -3.02 -2.47
C ILE A 57 -7.33 -3.40 -3.68
N TYR A 58 -6.72 -3.57 -4.85
CA TYR A 58 -7.43 -3.92 -6.07
C TYR A 58 -8.15 -5.27 -5.96
N ALA A 59 -7.53 -6.26 -5.31
CA ALA A 59 -8.16 -7.55 -5.08
C ALA A 59 -9.38 -7.44 -4.14
N LEU A 60 -9.31 -6.61 -3.10
CA LEU A 60 -10.41 -6.37 -2.16
C LEU A 60 -11.52 -5.52 -2.80
N GLU A 61 -11.19 -4.44 -3.50
CA GLU A 61 -12.13 -3.61 -4.26
C GLU A 61 -12.89 -4.44 -5.29
N ARG A 62 -12.19 -5.32 -6.01
CA ARG A 62 -12.83 -6.23 -6.97
C ARG A 62 -13.76 -7.22 -6.31
N ARG A 63 -13.41 -7.74 -5.12
CA ARG A 63 -14.32 -8.62 -4.35
C ARG A 63 -15.53 -7.84 -3.84
N HIS A 64 -15.32 -6.63 -3.35
CA HIS A 64 -16.37 -5.74 -2.87
C HIS A 64 -17.36 -5.40 -3.99
N ALA A 65 -16.87 -5.02 -5.17
CA ALA A 65 -17.69 -4.71 -6.34
C ALA A 65 -18.44 -5.92 -6.94
N VAL A 66 -18.05 -7.16 -6.61
CA VAL A 66 -18.76 -8.38 -7.01
C VAL A 66 -19.83 -8.78 -5.99
N VAL A 67 -19.71 -8.31 -4.74
CA VAL A 67 -20.60 -8.64 -3.62
C VAL A 67 -21.62 -7.53 -3.33
N ALA A 68 -21.32 -6.28 -3.71
CA ALA A 68 -22.24 -5.13 -3.68
C ALA A 68 -23.22 -5.14 -4.85
#